data_AF-A0A4Y2VPT0-F1
#
_entry.id   AF-A0A4Y2VPT0-F1
#
_cell.length_a   1.000
_cell.length_b   1.000
_cell.length_c   1.000
_cell.angle_alpha   90.00
_cell.angle_beta   90.00
_cell.angle_gamma   90.00
#
_symmetry.space_group_name_H-M   'P 1'
#
loop_
_entity.id
_entity.type
_entity.pdbx_description
1 polymer ?
#
loop_
_entity_poly.entity_id
_entity_poly.type
_entity_poly.pdbx_seq_one_letter_code
_entity_poly.pdbx_strand_id
1 'polypeptide(L)'
;MLPTPSKFHYVFNLRELSRIWQGMTSTLPSIICDQETLISLWKHECYRVIADRFIQQQDYDYFQSAMNRLLVEEFGEENSFTKTEDDLCFFVDFLRDTPEVTGEEETEVEMPKIYEPVKSLEVLQERLTFLISLYNEVARTAHLDIVFFKDAVSHLTR
;
A
#
# COMPACT_ATOMS: atom_id res chain seq x y z
N MET A 1 17.78 -6.95 -13.97
CA MET A 1 17.31 -6.30 -15.21
C MET A 1 18.18 -5.11 -15.50
N LEU A 2 18.65 -4.95 -16.73
CA LEU A 2 19.51 -3.82 -17.12
C LEU A 2 18.69 -2.79 -17.91
N PRO A 3 18.97 -1.49 -17.75
CA PRO A 3 18.30 -0.46 -18.53
C PRO A 3 18.61 -0.67 -20.03
N THR A 4 17.55 -0.70 -20.83
CA THR A 4 17.63 -0.71 -22.30
C THR A 4 17.01 0.58 -22.84
N PRO A 5 17.20 0.95 -24.13
CA PRO A 5 16.50 2.11 -24.70
C PRO A 5 14.98 2.06 -24.49
N SER A 6 14.37 0.87 -24.51
CA SER A 6 12.94 0.66 -24.24
C SER A 6 12.59 0.59 -22.75
N LYS A 7 13.57 0.43 -21.86
CA LYS A 7 13.43 0.33 -20.38
C LYS A 7 14.40 1.30 -19.68
N PHE A 8 14.55 2.52 -20.19
CA PHE A 8 15.58 3.46 -19.70
C PHE A 8 15.35 3.89 -18.24
N HIS A 9 14.12 3.81 -17.75
CA HIS A 9 13.72 4.13 -16.38
C HIS A 9 14.03 3.00 -15.37
N TYR A 10 14.54 1.84 -15.82
CA TYR A 10 14.96 0.72 -14.96
C TYR A 10 16.33 0.97 -14.34
N VAL A 11 16.47 2.11 -13.65
CA VAL A 11 17.66 2.47 -12.88
C VAL A 11 17.37 2.22 -11.41
N PHE A 12 17.98 1.18 -10.86
CA PHE A 12 17.89 0.83 -9.44
C PHE A 12 19.21 1.18 -8.75
N ASN A 13 19.14 2.02 -7.71
CA ASN A 13 20.29 2.41 -6.91
C ASN A 13 19.91 2.35 -5.40
N LEU A 14 20.77 2.87 -4.53
CA LEU A 14 20.53 2.84 -3.07
C LEU A 14 19.35 3.73 -2.63
N ARG A 15 18.88 4.65 -3.46
CA ARG A 15 17.71 5.50 -3.19
C ARG A 15 16.44 4.67 -3.07
N GLU A 16 16.30 3.63 -3.89
CA GLU A 16 15.16 2.73 -3.87
C GLU A 16 15.10 1.99 -2.54
N LEU A 17 16.25 1.49 -2.06
CA LEU A 17 16.35 0.89 -0.74
C LEU A 17 15.96 1.89 0.37
N SER A 18 16.43 3.14 0.28
CA SER A 18 16.05 4.19 1.24
C SER A 18 14.54 4.48 1.24
N ARG A 19 13.87 4.41 0.09
CA ARG A 19 12.41 4.62 -0.02
C ARG A 19 11.62 3.48 0.62
N ILE A 20 12.06 2.23 0.44
CA ILE A 20 11.46 1.06 1.11
C ILE A 20 11.56 1.25 2.63
N TRP A 21 12.74 1.60 3.14
CA TRP A 21 12.93 1.85 4.57
C TRP A 21 12.09 3.02 5.08
N GLN A 22 12.03 4.12 4.31
CA GLN A 22 11.19 5.26 4.67
C GLN A 22 9.72 4.86 4.83
N GLY A 23 9.18 4.07 3.90
CA GLY A 23 7.82 3.54 3.98
C GLY A 23 7.62 2.63 5.19
N MET A 24 8.57 1.72 5.45
CA MET A 24 8.53 0.87 6.64
C MET A 24 8.52 1.67 7.94
N THR A 25 9.30 2.76 8.03
CA THR A 25 9.34 3.63 9.22
C THR A 25 8.16 4.59 9.35
N SER A 26 7.27 4.65 8.34
CA SER A 26 6.09 5.51 8.37
C SER A 26 4.93 4.90 9.16
N THR A 27 5.00 3.61 9.49
CA THR A 27 4.02 2.94 10.35
C THR A 27 4.34 3.16 11.84
N LEU A 28 3.36 2.91 12.70
CA LEU A 28 3.55 3.00 14.15
C LEU A 28 3.95 1.64 14.74
N PRO A 29 4.82 1.59 15.78
CA PRO A 29 5.17 0.35 16.46
C PRO A 29 3.96 -0.39 17.07
N SER A 30 2.89 0.33 17.39
CA SER A 30 1.64 -0.25 17.89
C SER A 30 0.80 -0.97 16.84
N ILE A 31 1.11 -0.77 15.55
CA ILE A 31 0.42 -1.44 14.43
C ILE A 31 1.14 -2.73 14.06
N ILE A 32 2.47 -2.74 14.14
CA ILE A 32 3.29 -3.91 13.83
C ILE A 32 3.41 -4.80 15.07
N CYS A 33 2.40 -5.65 15.27
CA CYS A 33 2.28 -6.49 16.46
C CYS A 33 2.97 -7.86 16.33
N ASP A 34 3.27 -8.29 15.10
CA ASP A 34 3.76 -9.63 14.81
C ASP A 34 4.66 -9.64 13.56
N GLN A 35 5.38 -10.75 13.38
CA GLN A 35 6.33 -10.95 12.29
C GLN A 35 5.64 -10.96 10.92
N GLU A 36 4.45 -11.56 10.81
CA GLU A 36 3.72 -11.67 9.54
C GLU A 36 3.32 -10.28 9.04
N THR A 37 2.81 -9.42 9.93
CA THR A 37 2.48 -8.02 9.64
C THR A 37 3.71 -7.23 9.18
N LEU A 38 4.86 -7.42 9.82
CA LEU A 38 6.11 -6.76 9.42
C LEU A 38 6.59 -7.22 8.04
N ILE A 39 6.53 -8.53 7.76
CA ILE A 39 6.89 -9.10 6.45
C ILE A 39 5.92 -8.57 5.39
N SER A 40 4.63 -8.50 5.67
CA SER A 40 3.60 -7.96 4.78
C SER A 40 3.84 -6.48 4.45
N LEU A 41 4.23 -5.67 5.44
CA LEU A 41 4.63 -4.28 5.21
C LEU A 41 5.85 -4.20 4.30
N TRP A 42 6.89 -5.00 4.57
CA TRP A 42 8.08 -5.04 3.74
C TRP A 42 7.77 -5.49 2.30
N LYS A 43 6.89 -6.49 2.13
CA LYS A 43 6.40 -6.93 0.82
C LYS A 43 5.73 -5.77 0.10
N HIS A 44 4.76 -5.12 0.74
CA HIS A 44 4.03 -3.97 0.20
C HIS A 44 4.98 -2.87 -0.29
N GLU A 45 5.93 -2.47 0.53
CA GLU A 45 6.92 -1.42 0.20
C GLU A 45 7.84 -1.81 -0.96
N CYS A 46 8.25 -3.09 -1.04
CA CYS A 46 9.02 -3.59 -2.17
C CYS A 46 8.24 -3.49 -3.49
N TYR A 47 6.94 -3.86 -3.50
CA TYR A 47 6.11 -3.74 -4.70
C TYR A 47 5.91 -2.27 -5.10
N ARG A 48 5.61 -1.40 -4.14
CA ARG A 48 5.40 0.03 -4.40
C ARG A 48 6.63 0.72 -4.99
N VAL A 49 7.82 0.42 -4.47
CA VAL A 49 9.05 1.11 -4.89
C VAL A 49 9.69 0.50 -6.14
N ILE A 50 9.63 -0.83 -6.28
CA ILE A 50 10.32 -1.58 -7.34
C ILE A 50 9.33 -2.00 -8.43
N ALA A 51 8.27 -2.72 -8.08
CA ALA A 51 7.38 -3.34 -9.05
C ALA A 51 6.58 -2.33 -9.87
N ASP A 52 6.28 -1.16 -9.30
CA ASP A 52 5.58 -0.09 -10.02
C ASP A 52 6.36 0.47 -11.23
N ARG A 53 7.67 0.22 -11.29
CA ARG A 53 8.49 0.59 -12.46
C ARG A 53 8.40 -0.41 -13.60
N PHE A 54 7.80 -1.57 -13.39
CA PHE A 54 7.77 -2.61 -14.40
C PHE A 54 6.68 -2.35 -15.44
N ILE A 55 7.05 -2.49 -16.70
CA ILE A 55 6.15 -2.34 -17.85
C ILE A 55 5.78 -3.67 -18.51
N GLN A 56 6.46 -4.76 -18.15
CA GLN A 56 6.25 -6.08 -18.73
C GLN A 56 5.94 -7.10 -17.62
N GLN A 57 4.94 -7.96 -17.86
CA GLN A 57 4.55 -9.01 -16.92
C GLN A 57 5.73 -9.93 -16.56
N GLN A 58 6.59 -10.25 -17.54
CA GLN A 58 7.77 -11.08 -17.30
C GLN A 58 8.72 -10.49 -16.23
N ASP A 59 8.80 -9.16 -16.14
CA ASP A 59 9.64 -8.49 -15.15
C ASP A 59 9.02 -8.61 -13.75
N TYR A 60 7.70 -8.51 -13.68
CA TYR A 60 6.91 -8.71 -12.47
C TYR A 60 7.02 -10.15 -11.96
N ASP A 61 6.86 -11.14 -12.84
CA ASP A 61 6.95 -12.56 -12.49
C ASP A 61 8.35 -12.92 -11.97
N TYR A 62 9.40 -12.37 -12.59
CA TYR A 62 10.78 -12.54 -12.14
C TYR A 62 10.99 -11.95 -10.74
N PHE A 63 10.49 -10.73 -10.51
CA PHE A 63 10.59 -10.06 -9.23
C PHE A 63 9.85 -10.82 -8.13
N GLN A 64 8.60 -11.22 -8.37
CA GLN A 64 7.81 -12.01 -7.44
C GLN A 64 8.50 -13.34 -7.12
N SER A 65 9.08 -14.01 -8.11
CA SER A 65 9.86 -15.25 -7.91
C SER A 65 11.12 -15.01 -7.07
N ALA A 66 11.83 -13.92 -7.31
CA ALA A 66 13.02 -13.55 -6.56
C ALA A 66 12.70 -13.21 -5.09
N MET A 67 11.62 -12.47 -4.85
CA MET A 67 11.15 -12.17 -3.49
C MET A 67 10.69 -13.44 -2.76
N ASN A 68 9.91 -14.29 -3.43
CA ASN A 68 9.47 -15.57 -2.87
C ASN A 68 10.65 -16.41 -2.40
N ARG A 69 11.66 -16.57 -3.26
CA ARG A 69 12.86 -17.33 -2.93
C ARG A 69 13.56 -16.75 -1.70
N LEU A 70 13.73 -15.42 -1.63
CA LEU A 70 14.35 -14.77 -0.47
C LEU A 70 13.54 -15.00 0.83
N LEU A 71 12.21 -14.90 0.75
CA LEU A 71 11.34 -15.12 1.91
C LEU A 71 11.43 -16.56 2.42
N VAL A 72 11.45 -17.54 1.51
CA VAL A 72 11.60 -18.95 1.86
C VAL A 72 12.98 -19.22 2.48
N GLU A 73 14.04 -18.64 1.90
CA GLU A 73 15.42 -18.79 2.39
C GLU A 73 15.60 -18.22 3.81
N GLU A 74 15.02 -17.06 4.12
CA GLU A 74 15.23 -16.35 5.40
C GLU A 74 14.16 -16.63 6.47
N PHE A 75 12.91 -16.91 6.07
CA PHE A 75 11.75 -16.98 6.96
C PHE A 75 10.91 -18.26 6.81
N GLY A 76 11.31 -19.21 5.96
CA GLY A 76 10.56 -20.46 5.77
C GLY A 76 9.41 -20.38 4.76
N GLU A 77 8.90 -21.54 4.36
CA GLU A 77 7.86 -21.66 3.32
C GLU A 77 6.53 -21.01 3.70
N GLU A 78 6.23 -20.95 5.00
CA GLU A 78 5.01 -20.36 5.56
C GLU A 78 4.88 -18.85 5.27
N ASN A 79 6.01 -18.16 5.06
CA ASN A 79 6.07 -16.72 4.81
C ASN A 79 6.17 -16.36 3.32
N SER A 80 6.18 -17.36 2.43
CA SER A 80 6.15 -17.17 0.99
C SER A 80 4.86 -16.45 0.55
N PHE A 81 4.85 -15.88 -0.65
CA PHE A 81 3.60 -15.44 -1.26
C PHE A 81 2.76 -16.68 -1.56
N THR A 82 1.52 -16.70 -1.09
CA THR A 82 0.55 -17.65 -1.64
C THR A 82 0.42 -17.38 -3.14
N LYS A 83 0.22 -18.42 -3.96
CA LYS A 83 0.26 -18.31 -5.45
C LYS A 83 -0.81 -17.39 -6.05
N THR A 84 -1.64 -16.76 -5.22
CA THR A 84 -2.68 -15.83 -5.58
C THR A 84 -2.19 -14.39 -5.44
N GLU A 85 -2.41 -13.57 -6.48
CA GLU A 85 -2.14 -12.11 -6.44
C GLU A 85 -2.91 -11.37 -5.33
N ASP A 86 -3.88 -12.02 -4.69
CA ASP A 86 -4.66 -11.50 -3.56
C ASP A 86 -3.90 -11.51 -2.21
N ASP A 87 -2.65 -11.96 -2.18
CA ASP A 87 -1.83 -12.02 -0.96
C ASP A 87 -1.16 -10.69 -0.58
N LEU A 88 -1.35 -9.64 -1.41
CA LEU A 88 -0.83 -8.31 -1.11
C LEU A 88 -1.74 -7.62 -0.09
N CYS A 89 -1.35 -7.67 1.19
CA CYS A 89 -1.90 -6.77 2.19
C CYS A 89 -1.63 -5.31 1.79
N PHE A 90 -2.69 -4.55 1.53
CA PHE A 90 -2.60 -3.12 1.31
C PHE A 90 -2.30 -2.42 2.62
N PHE A 91 -1.43 -1.41 2.60
CA PHE A 91 -1.23 -0.49 3.71
C PHE A 91 -1.69 0.90 3.27
N VAL A 92 -2.48 1.57 4.13
CA VAL A 92 -3.04 2.90 3.84
C VAL A 92 -3.06 3.75 5.10
N ASP A 93 -3.11 5.07 4.95
CA ASP A 93 -3.12 6.01 6.07
C ASP A 93 -4.49 6.68 6.34
N PHE A 94 -5.52 6.36 5.56
CA PHE A 94 -6.84 7.01 5.60
C PHE A 94 -7.97 6.10 6.13
N LEU A 95 -7.63 5.04 6.87
CA LEU A 95 -8.63 4.13 7.46
C LEU A 95 -9.35 4.74 8.68
N ARG A 96 -8.66 5.57 9.47
CA ARG A 96 -9.19 6.12 10.73
C ARG A 96 -10.14 7.29 10.47
N ASP A 97 -11.22 7.36 11.24
CA ASP A 97 -12.12 8.52 11.26
C ASP A 97 -11.57 9.65 12.14
N THR A 98 -12.10 10.86 11.92
CA THR A 98 -11.87 11.98 12.83
C THR A 98 -12.36 11.61 14.24
N PRO A 99 -11.53 11.74 15.28
CA PRO A 99 -11.96 11.53 16.66
C PRO A 99 -13.13 12.46 17.01
N GLU A 100 -14.11 11.94 17.75
CA GLU A 100 -15.17 12.78 18.31
C GLU A 100 -14.56 13.74 19.34
N VAL A 101 -14.68 15.05 19.10
CA VAL A 101 -14.20 16.08 20.02
C VAL A 101 -15.10 16.06 21.26
N THR A 102 -14.60 15.47 22.36
CA THR A 102 -15.32 15.32 23.63
C THR A 102 -15.04 16.47 24.62
N GLY A 103 -14.76 17.68 24.12
CA GLY A 103 -14.45 18.86 24.94
C GLY A 103 -14.93 20.17 24.33
N GLU A 104 -15.02 21.21 25.16
CA GLU A 104 -15.50 22.58 24.81
C GLU A 104 -14.57 23.35 23.84
N GLU A 105 -13.49 22.75 23.37
CA GLU A 105 -12.57 23.37 22.42
C GLU A 105 -12.89 22.90 21.00
N GLU A 106 -13.53 23.79 20.22
CA GLU A 106 -13.81 23.66 18.79
C GLU A 106 -12.51 23.70 17.95
N THR A 107 -11.62 22.73 18.17
CA THR A 107 -10.50 22.48 17.27
C THR A 107 -10.95 21.49 16.21
N GLU A 108 -10.82 21.86 14.93
CA GLU A 108 -11.01 20.94 13.80
C GLU A 108 -9.94 19.84 13.90
N VAL A 109 -10.33 18.67 14.42
CA VAL A 109 -9.41 17.53 14.52
C VAL A 109 -9.34 16.85 13.16
N GLU A 110 -8.18 16.92 12.52
CA GLU A 110 -7.93 16.24 11.25
C GLU A 110 -7.99 14.70 11.42
N MET A 111 -8.32 14.01 10.33
CA MET A 111 -8.30 12.54 10.28
C MET A 111 -6.88 12.03 10.59
N PRO A 112 -6.70 11.12 11.57
CA PRO A 112 -5.39 10.58 11.90
C PRO A 112 -4.80 9.81 10.72
N LYS A 113 -3.64 10.25 10.24
CA LYS A 113 -2.92 9.59 9.14
C LYS A 113 -2.05 8.45 9.66
N ILE A 114 -2.68 7.33 9.99
CA ILE A 114 -2.01 6.16 10.56
C ILE A 114 -1.85 5.10 9.47
N TYR A 115 -0.61 4.87 9.04
CA TYR A 115 -0.30 3.88 8.02
C TYR A 115 -0.43 2.45 8.57
N GLU A 116 -1.50 1.74 8.20
CA GLU A 116 -1.88 0.45 8.78
C GLU A 116 -2.41 -0.55 7.73
N PRO A 117 -2.34 -1.87 7.99
CA PRO A 117 -2.77 -2.89 7.03
C PRO A 117 -4.30 -2.94 6.91
N VAL A 118 -4.78 -3.15 5.68
CA VAL A 118 -6.20 -3.38 5.40
C VAL A 118 -6.52 -4.87 5.42
N LYS A 119 -7.63 -5.23 6.06
CA LYS A 119 -8.05 -6.64 6.22
C LYS A 119 -8.46 -7.30 4.90
N SER A 120 -9.14 -6.57 4.02
CA SER A 120 -9.59 -7.08 2.73
C SER A 120 -9.82 -5.94 1.74
N LEU A 121 -9.88 -6.29 0.45
CA LEU A 121 -10.16 -5.33 -0.62
C LEU A 121 -11.55 -4.69 -0.47
N GLU A 122 -12.54 -5.46 -0.01
CA GLU A 122 -13.91 -4.98 0.19
C GLU A 122 -13.96 -3.88 1.26
N VAL A 123 -13.26 -4.06 2.39
CA VAL A 123 -13.16 -3.03 3.44
C VAL A 123 -12.54 -1.74 2.88
N LEU A 124 -11.53 -1.88 2.02
CA LEU A 124 -10.90 -0.73 1.37
C LEU A 124 -11.85 -0.03 0.40
N GLN A 125 -12.59 -0.78 -0.41
CA GLN A 125 -13.57 -0.24 -1.35
C GLN A 125 -14.72 0.49 -0.63
N GLU A 126 -15.24 -0.09 0.46
CA GLU A 126 -16.25 0.55 1.30
C GLU A 126 -15.72 1.87 1.88
N ARG A 127 -14.48 1.85 2.41
CA ARG A 127 -13.84 3.06 2.94
C ARG A 127 -13.70 4.15 1.89
N LEU A 128 -13.20 3.80 0.70
CA LEU A 128 -13.02 4.75 -0.39
C LEU A 128 -14.35 5.33 -0.89
N THR A 129 -15.39 4.50 -0.97
CA THR A 129 -16.75 4.93 -1.35
C THR A 129 -17.28 5.94 -0.34
N PHE A 130 -17.10 5.68 0.96
CA PHE A 130 -17.46 6.61 2.03
C PHE A 130 -16.69 7.94 1.95
N LEU A 131 -15.38 7.90 1.68
CA LEU A 131 -14.58 9.12 1.54
C LEU A 131 -15.02 9.97 0.33
N ILE A 132 -15.41 9.33 -0.78
CA ILE A 132 -15.97 10.04 -1.93
C ILE A 132 -17.34 10.65 -1.61
N SER A 133 -18.21 9.95 -0.88
CA SER A 133 -19.49 10.55 -0.49
C SER A 133 -19.29 11.77 0.40
N LEU A 134 -18.38 11.70 1.37
CA LEU A 134 -18.02 12.85 2.21
C LEU A 134 -17.46 14.01 1.40
N TYR A 135 -16.57 13.72 0.44
CA TYR A 135 -16.05 14.73 -0.48
C TYR A 135 -17.19 15.40 -1.29
N ASN A 136 -18.08 14.60 -1.85
CA ASN A 136 -19.18 15.06 -2.68
C ASN A 136 -20.23 15.88 -1.91
N GLU A 137 -20.38 15.65 -0.60
CA GLU A 137 -21.25 16.48 0.26
C GLU A 137 -20.71 17.89 0.48
N VAL A 138 -19.38 18.02 0.60
CA VAL A 138 -18.70 19.31 0.81
C VAL A 138 -18.45 20.03 -0.51
N ALA A 139 -18.20 19.29 -1.58
CA ALA A 139 -17.84 19.83 -2.89
C ALA A 139 -19.04 20.53 -3.55
N ARG A 140 -18.88 21.84 -3.82
CA ARG A 140 -19.94 22.68 -4.42
C ARG A 140 -19.96 22.68 -5.95
N THR A 141 -18.88 22.24 -6.59
CA THR A 141 -18.65 22.52 -8.02
C THR A 141 -18.28 21.28 -8.85
N ALA A 142 -17.70 20.25 -8.23
CA ALA A 142 -17.25 19.04 -8.93
C ALA A 142 -17.60 17.82 -8.09
N HIS A 143 -18.55 17.03 -8.58
CA HIS A 143 -18.86 15.72 -8.01
C HIS A 143 -17.99 14.65 -8.68
N LEU A 144 -17.47 13.74 -7.86
CA LEU A 144 -16.71 12.58 -8.30
C LEU A 144 -17.61 11.35 -8.34
N ASP A 145 -17.69 10.70 -9.49
CA ASP A 145 -18.37 9.41 -9.68
C ASP A 145 -17.32 8.37 -10.08
N ILE A 146 -16.59 7.86 -9.08
CA ILE A 146 -15.50 6.91 -9.27
C ILE A 146 -15.99 5.53 -8.82
N VAL A 147 -15.84 4.55 -9.71
CA VAL A 147 -16.12 3.14 -9.40
C VAL A 147 -14.81 2.45 -9.02
N PHE A 148 -14.75 1.93 -7.80
CA PHE A 148 -13.55 1.28 -7.26
C PHE A 148 -13.51 -0.22 -7.60
N PHE A 149 -12.94 -0.58 -8.75
CA PHE A 149 -12.56 -1.96 -9.06
C PHE A 149 -11.14 -2.27 -8.54
N LYS A 150 -10.76 -3.55 -8.50
CA LYS A 150 -9.49 -4.03 -7.90
C LYS A 150 -8.27 -3.22 -8.36
N ASP A 151 -8.13 -3.00 -9.67
CA ASP A 151 -6.98 -2.26 -10.21
C ASP A 151 -7.02 -0.79 -9.79
N ALA A 152 -8.19 -0.14 -9.79
CA ALA A 152 -8.32 1.25 -9.34
C ALA A 152 -7.91 1.42 -7.87
N VAL A 153 -8.31 0.47 -7.03
CA VAL A 153 -7.94 0.46 -5.61
C VAL A 153 -6.45 0.19 -5.44
N SER A 154 -5.89 -0.79 -6.17
CA SER A 154 -4.45 -1.06 -6.15
C SER A 154 -3.64 0.15 -6.62
N HIS A 155 -4.13 0.89 -7.61
CA HIS A 155 -3.48 2.12 -8.06
C HIS A 155 -3.53 3.25 -7.05
N LEU A 156 -4.56 3.31 -6.21
CA LEU A 156 -4.72 4.36 -5.19
C LEU A 156 -3.86 4.10 -3.95
N THR A 157 -3.60 2.84 -3.63
CA THR A 157 -2.76 2.43 -2.49
C THR A 157 -1.27 2.32 -2.82
N ARG A 158 -0.91 2.52 -4.09
CA ARG A 158 0.47 2.65 -4.55
C ARG A 158 1.04 4.04 -4.26
#